data_AF-A0AAU8ZN59-F1
#
_entry.id   AF-A0AAU8ZN59-F1
#
_cell.length_a   1.000
_cell.length_b   1.000
_cell.length_c   1.000
_cell.angle_alpha   90.00
_cell.angle_beta   90.00
_cell.angle_gamma   90.00
#
_symmetry.space_group_name_H-M   'P 1'
#
loop_
_entity.id
_entity.type
_entity.pdbx_description
1 polymer ?
#
loop_
_entity_poly.entity_id
_entity_poly.type
_entity_poly.pdbx_seq_one_letter_code
_entity_poly.pdbx_strand_id
1 'polypeptide(L)' 'MTEITAQHQMRLDLLRLVSNDTAAAQAAIEFVKDDALKFELFKDAYKQCQTESEFVSRAQKAVREAQEALDLFAE' A
#
# COMPACT_ATOMS: atom_id res chain seq x y z
N MET A 1 17.72 -11.80 -18.82
CA MET A 1 17.54 -10.61 -17.98
C MET A 1 16.25 -10.82 -17.23
N THR A 2 16.28 -10.84 -15.89
CA THR A 2 15.05 -10.92 -15.09
C THR A 2 14.42 -9.53 -15.12
N GLU A 3 13.62 -9.26 -16.16
CA GLU A 3 12.88 -8.01 -16.24
C GLU A 3 12.01 -7.88 -14.99
N ILE A 4 12.18 -6.79 -14.25
CA ILE A 4 11.25 -6.40 -13.20
C ILE A 4 9.92 -6.18 -13.92
N THR A 5 9.01 -7.14 -13.76
CA THR A 5 7.65 -6.99 -14.27
C THR A 5 6.97 -5.80 -13.58
N ALA A 6 5.94 -5.23 -14.19
CA ALA A 6 5.20 -4.11 -13.61
C ALA A 6 4.73 -4.40 -12.17
N GLN A 7 4.29 -5.64 -11.90
CA GLN A 7 3.94 -6.12 -10.56
C GLN A 7 5.13 -6.08 -9.57
N HIS A 8 6.32 -6.50 -9.99
CA HIS A 8 7.52 -6.43 -9.15
C HIS A 8 7.91 -4.97 -8.85
N GLN A 9 7.76 -4.06 -9.81
CA GLN A 9 8.03 -2.64 -9.60
C GLN A 9 7.07 -2.03 -8.58
N MET A 10 5.78 -2.39 -8.65
CA MET A 10 4.72 -1.93 -7.76
C MET A 10 4.95 -2.42 -6.32
N ARG A 11 5.30 -3.71 -6.16
CA ARG A 11 5.68 -4.28 -4.86
C ARG A 11 6.92 -3.62 -4.27
N LEU A 12 7.91 -3.30 -5.11
CA LEU A 12 9.10 -2.58 -4.68
C LEU A 12 8.79 -1.14 -4.23
N ASP A 13 7.87 -0.46 -4.92
CA ASP A 13 7.42 0.87 -4.54
C ASP A 13 6.66 0.86 -3.20
N LEU A 14 5.77 -0.13 -3.00
CA LEU A 14 5.10 -0.34 -1.71
C LEU A 14 6.10 -0.59 -0.58
N LEU A 15 7.10 -1.46 -0.81
CA LEU A 15 8.14 -1.74 0.18
C LEU A 15 8.92 -0.46 0.54
N ARG A 16 9.26 0.36 -0.44
CA ARG A 16 9.95 1.64 -0.21
C ARG A 16 9.07 2.65 0.52
N LEU A 17 7.77 2.65 0.23
CA LEU A 17 6.80 3.53 0.88
C LEU A 17 6.71 3.24 2.38
N VAL A 18 6.71 1.96 2.78
CA VAL A 18 6.64 1.53 4.17
C VAL A 18 8.01 1.46 4.87
N SER A 19 8.99 2.25 4.43
CA SER A 19 10.34 2.29 5.00
C SER A 19 11.11 0.95 4.97
N ASN A 20 10.84 0.08 3.99
CA ASN A 20 11.40 -1.27 3.85
C ASN A 20 10.97 -2.26 4.95
N ASP A 21 9.92 -1.96 5.69
CA ASP A 21 9.34 -2.90 6.63
C ASP A 21 8.57 -4.00 5.88
N THR A 22 9.01 -5.26 6.04
CA THR A 22 8.46 -6.38 5.27
C THR A 22 7.03 -6.74 5.70
N ALA A 23 6.67 -6.53 6.98
CA ALA A 23 5.32 -6.80 7.47
C ALA A 23 4.32 -5.77 6.97
N ALA A 24 4.68 -4.49 7.02
CA ALA A 24 3.91 -3.40 6.45
C ALA A 24 3.76 -3.54 4.94
N ALA A 25 4.83 -3.94 4.25
CA ALA A 25 4.82 -4.13 2.80
C ALA A 25 3.90 -5.30 2.43
N GLN A 26 3.93 -6.40 3.19
CA GLN A 26 3.03 -7.52 2.94
C GLN A 26 1.57 -7.10 3.05
N ALA A 27 1.18 -6.37 4.12
CA ALA A 27 -0.18 -5.86 4.28
C ALA A 27 -0.62 -4.98 3.09
N ALA A 28 0.28 -4.10 2.63
CA ALA A 28 0.03 -3.26 1.47
C ALA A 28 -0.13 -4.07 0.17
N ILE A 29 0.75 -5.04 -0.07
CA ILE A 29 0.73 -5.90 -1.27
C ILE A 29 -0.55 -6.75 -1.29
N GLU A 30 -0.95 -7.29 -0.14
CA GLU A 30 -2.18 -8.09 0.01
C GLU A 30 -3.45 -7.27 -0.26
N PHE A 31 -3.46 -5.99 0.11
CA PHE A 31 -4.56 -5.08 -0.20
C PHE A 31 -4.58 -4.70 -1.69
N VAL A 32 -3.44 -4.25 -2.20
CA VAL A 32 -3.30 -3.74 -3.56
C VAL A 32 -3.60 -4.82 -4.60
N LYS A 33 -3.15 -6.07 -4.40
CA LYS A 33 -3.34 -7.20 -5.34
C LYS A 33 -3.07 -6.83 -6.82
N ASP A 34 -2.08 -5.98 -7.04
CA ASP A 34 -1.68 -5.47 -8.36
C ASP A 34 -2.74 -4.58 -9.06
N ASP A 35 -3.68 -4.00 -8.30
CA ASP A 35 -4.66 -3.02 -8.76
C ASP A 35 -4.10 -1.60 -8.64
N ALA A 36 -4.07 -0.88 -9.76
CA ALA A 36 -3.49 0.46 -9.82
C ALA A 36 -4.26 1.48 -8.96
N LEU A 37 -5.59 1.35 -8.87
CA LEU A 37 -6.41 2.24 -8.05
C LEU A 37 -6.11 2.01 -6.57
N LYS A 38 -6.09 0.74 -6.14
CA LYS A 38 -5.77 0.40 -4.74
C LYS A 38 -4.37 0.85 -4.33
N PHE A 39 -3.40 0.79 -5.25
CA PHE A 39 -2.05 1.24 -4.98
C PHE A 39 -1.96 2.75 -4.73
N GLU A 40 -2.62 3.55 -5.57
CA GLU A 40 -2.65 5.00 -5.36
C GLU A 40 -3.43 5.36 -4.09
N LEU A 41 -4.56 4.69 -3.82
CA LEU A 41 -5.33 4.87 -2.58
C LEU A 41 -4.50 4.52 -1.34
N PHE A 42 -3.80 3.39 -1.37
CA PHE A 42 -2.91 3.00 -0.27
C PHE A 42 -1.79 4.04 -0.08
N LYS A 43 -1.19 4.54 -1.16
CA LYS A 43 -0.17 5.58 -1.08
C LYS A 43 -0.68 6.86 -0.45
N ASP A 44 -1.88 7.30 -0.82
CA ASP A 44 -2.48 8.50 -0.23
C ASP A 44 -2.80 8.29 1.25
N ALA A 45 -3.53 7.22 1.57
CA ALA A 45 -3.87 6.86 2.94
C ALA A 45 -2.62 6.70 3.82
N TYR A 46 -1.56 6.04 3.31
CA TYR A 46 -0.31 5.86 4.04
C TYR A 46 0.38 7.19 4.32
N LYS A 47 0.37 8.14 3.39
CA LYS A 47 0.90 9.50 3.61
C LYS A 47 0.10 10.27 4.65
N GLN A 48 -1.21 10.07 4.73
CA GLN A 48 -2.05 10.70 5.76
C GLN A 48 -1.83 10.06 7.14
N CYS A 49 -1.59 8.76 7.17
CA CYS A 49 -1.38 7.97 8.39
C CYS A 49 -0.02 8.21 9.08
N GLN A 50 0.44 9.44 9.27
CA GLN A 50 1.74 9.73 9.91
C GLN A 50 1.73 9.66 11.45
N THR A 51 0.59 9.36 12.07
CA THR A 51 0.40 9.41 13.52
C THR A 51 0.87 8.16 14.25
N GLU A 52 1.00 7.03 13.56
CA GLU A 52 1.34 5.74 14.16
C GLU A 52 2.86 5.60 14.32
N SER A 53 3.31 5.14 15.49
CA SER A 53 4.74 4.92 15.78
C SER A 53 5.33 3.71 15.03
N GLU A 54 4.50 2.71 14.70
CA GLU A 54 4.92 1.49 14.02
C GLU A 54 4.50 1.48 12.55
N PHE A 55 5.44 1.16 11.66
CA PHE A 55 5.19 1.11 10.22
C PHE A 55 4.12 0.08 9.82
N VAL A 56 4.05 -1.04 10.53
CA VAL A 56 3.01 -2.07 10.30
C VAL A 56 1.62 -1.58 10.69
N SER A 57 1.49 -0.96 11.87
CA SER A 57 0.23 -0.36 12.34
C SER A 57 -0.24 0.75 11.40
N ARG A 58 0.71 1.56 10.93
CA ARG A 58 0.49 2.57 9.90
C ARG A 58 -0.05 1.98 8.60
N ALA A 59 0.58 0.92 8.10
CA ALA A 59 0.15 0.26 6.88
C ALA A 59 -1.23 -0.37 7.04
N GLN A 60 -1.51 -1.03 8.16
CA GLN A 60 -2.82 -1.61 8.41
C GLN A 60 -3.93 -0.55 8.47
N LYS A 61 -3.65 0.60 9.10
CA LYS A 61 -4.59 1.72 9.14
C LYS A 61 -4.81 2.32 7.75
N ALA A 62 -3.74 2.54 7.00
CA ALA A 62 -3.79 3.00 5.62
C ALA A 62 -4.56 2.03 4.70
N VAL A 63 -4.42 0.71 4.88
CA VAL A 63 -5.22 -0.29 4.17
C VAL A 63 -6.71 -0.12 4.46
N ARG A 64 -7.09 0.11 5.72
CA ARG A 64 -8.50 0.33 6.09
C ARG A 64 -9.06 1.60 5.46
N GLU A 65 -8.35 2.71 5.60
CA GLU A 65 -8.78 3.99 5.01
C GLU A 65 -8.83 3.91 3.48
N ALA A 66 -7.86 3.25 2.85
CA ALA A 66 -7.87 3.02 1.41
C ALA A 66 -9.03 2.11 0.97
N GLN A 67 -9.43 1.13 1.79
CA GLN A 67 -10.58 0.27 1.54
C GLN A 67 -11.91 1.03 1.64
N GLU A 68 -12.03 1.95 2.60
CA GLU A 68 -13.18 2.85 2.72
C GLU A 68 -13.24 3.84 1.56
N ALA A 69 -12.09 4.42 1.18
CA ALA A 69 -12.00 5.29 0.02
C ALA A 69 -12.34 4.54 -1.28
N LEU A 70 -11.95 3.27 -1.41
CA LEU A 70 -12.27 2.45 -2.58
C LEU A 70 -13.78 2.27 -2.78
N ASP A 71 -14.57 2.27 -1.70
CA ASP A 71 -16.03 2.22 -1.78
C ASP A 71 -16.60 3.43 -2.53
N LEU A 72 -15.95 4.60 -2.42
CA LEU A 72 -16.32 5.82 -3.16
C LEU A 72 -16.09 5.71 -4.68
N PHE A 73 -15.30 4.73 -5.13
CA PHE A 73 -15.02 4.47 -6.54
C PHE A 73 -15.76 3.23 -7.07
N ALA A 74 -16.57 2.57 -6.25
CA ALA A 74 -17.32 1.38 -6.62
C ALA A 74 -18.66 1.68 -7.34
N GLU A 75 -18.82 2.89 -7.88
CA GLU A 75 -20.03 3.39 -8.57
C GLU A 75 -20.09 3.00 -10.06
#